data_AF-A0A1E3AHD1-F1
#
_entry.id   AF-A0A1E3AHD1-F1
#
_cell.length_a   1.000
_cell.length_b   1.000
_cell.length_c   1.000
_cell.angle_alpha   90.00
_cell.angle_beta   90.00
_cell.angle_gamma   90.00
#
_symmetry.space_group_name_H-M   'P 1'
#
loop_
_entity.id
_entity.type
_entity.pdbx_description
1 polymer ?
#
loop_
_entity_poly.entity_id
_entity_poly.type
_entity_poly.pdbx_seq_one_letter_code
_entity_poly.pdbx_strand_id
1 'polypeptide(L)' 'MKYIIDRFEEGNAVCEQEDRTMLLISRSQLPSDAKEGDVILYTDGVYQVDKEATLERKKKIEEKRRKLFG' A
#
# COMPACT_ATOMS: atom_id res chain seq x y z
N MET A 1 6.83 -6.48 -5.59
CA MET A 1 7.41 -6.34 -4.24
C MET A 1 6.55 -5.37 -3.44
N LYS A 2 6.39 -5.59 -2.13
CA LYS A 2 5.60 -4.74 -1.23
C LYS A 2 6.54 -3.88 -0.39
N TYR A 3 6.16 -2.63 -0.18
CA TYR A 3 6.88 -1.69 0.66
C TYR A 3 5.88 -0.96 1.54
N ILE A 4 6.31 -0.59 2.74
CA ILE A 4 5.49 0.15 3.69
C ILE A 4 6.07 1.55 3.80
N ILE A 5 5.28 2.58 3.57
CA ILE A 5 5.75 3.96 3.75
C ILE A 5 5.91 4.20 5.26
N ASP A 6 7.14 4.38 5.73
CA ASP A 6 7.44 4.70 7.13
C ASP A 6 7.17 6.19 7.39
N ARG A 7 7.75 7.06 6.55
CA ARG A 7 7.62 8.52 6.65
C ARG A 7 7.92 9.25 5.35
N PHE A 8 7.51 10.51 5.22
CA PHE A 8 7.94 11.39 4.13
C PHE A 8 8.98 12.41 4.60
N GLU A 9 10.10 12.54 3.86
CA GLU A 9 11.17 13.51 4.14
C GLU A 9 11.53 14.28 2.86
N GLU A 10 11.48 15.62 2.92
CA GLU A 10 12.00 16.55 1.89
C GLU A 10 11.59 16.21 0.42
N GLY A 11 10.39 15.67 0.22
CA GLY A 11 9.89 15.29 -1.11
C GLY A 11 10.23 13.85 -1.54
N ASN A 12 10.78 13.04 -0.64
CA ASN A 12 10.95 11.61 -0.77
C ASN A 12 10.10 10.88 0.28
N ALA A 13 9.88 9.59 0.05
CA ALA A 13 9.21 8.68 0.96
C ALA A 13 10.19 7.60 1.38
N VAL A 14 10.36 7.45 2.68
CA VAL A 14 11.13 6.37 3.27
C VAL A 14 10.21 5.16 3.37
N CYS A 15 10.56 4.10 2.67
CA CYS A 15 9.74 2.89 2.59
C CYS A 15 10.52 1.69 3.13
N GLU A 16 9.93 0.95 4.06
CA GLU A 16 10.50 -0.26 4.63
C GLU A 16 10.16 -1.49 3.76
N GLN A 17 11.16 -2.33 3.51
CA GLN A 17 11.05 -3.60 2.80
C GLN A 17 10.94 -4.80 3.77
N GLU A 18 10.51 -5.95 3.26
CA GLU A 18 10.43 -7.20 4.05
C GLU A 18 11.79 -7.65 4.64
N ASP A 19 12.90 -7.30 4.00
CA ASP A 19 14.25 -7.57 4.48
C ASP A 19 14.76 -6.54 5.52
N ARG A 20 13.88 -5.65 6.01
CA ARG A 20 14.17 -4.55 6.94
C ARG A 20 15.10 -3.47 6.42
N THR A 21 15.37 -3.44 5.11
CA THR A 21 16.04 -2.30 4.50
C THR A 21 15.06 -1.17 4.23
N MET A 22 15.57 0.05 4.30
CA MET A 22 14.81 1.25 3.97
C MET A 22 15.19 1.75 2.59
N LEU A 23 14.18 2.06 1.79
CA LEU A 23 14.30 2.52 0.42
C LEU A 23 13.70 3.93 0.32
N LEU A 24 14.47 4.86 -0.25
CA LEU A 24 14.02 6.21 -0.53
C LEU A 24 13.41 6.26 -1.92
N ILE A 25 12.11 6.54 -1.99
CA ILE A 25 11.37 6.68 -3.24
C ILE A 25 11.00 8.14 -3.40
N SER A 26 11.22 8.72 -4.58
CA SER A 26 10.77 10.09 -4.83
C SER A 26 9.25 10.17 -4.75
N ARG A 27 8.72 11.15 -4.01
CA ARG A 27 7.28 11.32 -3.82
C ARG A 27 6.54 11.56 -5.15
N SER A 28 7.25 12.07 -6.15
CA SER A 28 6.78 12.21 -7.54
C SER A 28 6.54 10.88 -8.27
N GLN A 29 7.21 9.80 -7.84
CA GLN A 29 6.99 8.44 -8.35
C GLN A 29 5.88 7.71 -7.60
N LEU A 30 5.49 8.22 -6.42
CA LEU A 30 4.42 7.67 -5.63
C LEU A 30 3.06 8.23 -6.07
N PRO A 31 1.99 7.46 -5.88
CA PRO A 31 0.63 7.95 -6.07
C PRO A 31 0.36 9.14 -5.13
N SER A 32 -0.39 10.13 -5.62
CA SER A 32 -0.78 11.32 -4.84
C SER A 32 -1.59 10.98 -3.57
N ASP A 33 -2.20 9.80 -3.55
CA ASP A 33 -3.01 9.29 -2.44
C ASP A 33 -2.19 8.53 -1.40
N ALA A 34 -0.91 8.28 -1.65
CA ALA A 34 -0.04 7.53 -0.75
C ALA A 34 0.27 8.33 0.53
N LYS A 35 0.12 7.66 1.68
CA LYS A 35 0.34 8.25 3.00
C LYS A 35 1.29 7.40 3.85
N GLU A 36 1.76 7.98 4.95
CA GLU A 36 2.57 7.27 5.94
C GLU A 36 1.74 6.11 6.51
N GLY A 37 2.33 4.92 6.54
CA GLY A 37 1.67 3.66 6.88
C GLY A 37 0.99 2.93 5.72
N ASP A 38 0.89 3.52 4.52
CA ASP A 38 0.33 2.81 3.36
C ASP A 38 1.29 1.76 2.81
N VAL A 39 0.70 0.67 2.32
CA VAL A 39 1.42 -0.37 1.59
C VAL A 39 1.39 -0.04 0.10
N ILE A 40 2.56 0.12 -0.47
CA ILE A 40 2.77 0.31 -1.91
C ILE A 40 3.32 -0.97 -2.54
N LEU A 41 2.81 -1.26 -3.72
CA LEU A 41 3.28 -2.31 -4.60
C LEU A 41 4.10 -1.69 -5.72
N TYR A 42 5.28 -2.22 -5.95
CA TYR A 42 6.02 -1.96 -7.18
C TYR A 42 5.72 -3.07 -8.19
N THR A 43 5.08 -2.69 -9.29
CA THR A 43 4.76 -3.56 -10.43
C THR A 43 5.01 -2.81 -11.73
N ASP A 44 5.63 -3.47 -12.72
CA ASP A 44 5.84 -2.90 -14.06
C ASP A 44 6.51 -1.51 -14.10
N GLY A 45 7.41 -1.22 -13.15
CA GLY A 45 8.11 0.08 -13.10
C GLY A 45 7.34 1.22 -12.42
N VAL A 46 6.13 0.96 -11.91
CA VAL A 46 5.29 1.96 -11.24
C VAL A 46 4.92 1.54 -9.82
N TYR A 47 4.88 2.52 -8.92
CA TYR A 47 4.40 2.35 -7.56
C TYR A 47 2.88 2.58 -7.51
N GLN A 48 2.16 1.64 -6.93
CA GLN A 48 0.72 1.72 -6.73
C GLN A 48 0.39 1.44 -5.28
N VAL A 49 -0.50 2.24 -4.68
CA VAL A 49 -1.04 1.92 -3.34
C VAL A 49 -1.95 0.71 -3.50
N ASP A 50 -1.73 -0.34 -2.71
CA ASP A 50 -2.51 -1.58 -2.75
C ASP A 50 -3.91 -1.39 -2.14
N LYS A 51 -4.78 -0.69 -2.90
CA LYS A 51 -6.20 -0.54 -2.56
C LYS A 51 -6.99 -1.82 -2.81
N GLU A 52 -6.51 -2.74 -3.65
CA GLU A 52 -7.18 -4.01 -3.94
C GLU A 52 -7.14 -4.97 -2.76
N ALA A 53 -6.02 -5.09 -2.04
CA ALA A 53 -6.00 -5.82 -0.76
C ALA A 53 -6.98 -5.22 0.26
N THR A 54 -7.16 -3.89 0.22
CA THR A 54 -8.14 -3.18 1.05
C THR A 54 -9.58 -3.49 0.61
N LEU A 55 -9.84 -3.62 -0.69
CA LEU A 55 -11.17 -3.90 -1.26
C LEU A 55 -11.56 -5.38 -1.15
N GLU A 56 -10.63 -6.31 -1.38
CA GLU A 56 -10.84 -7.76 -1.24
C GLU A 56 -11.16 -8.15 0.21
N ARG A 57 -10.53 -7.51 1.20
CA ARG A 57 -10.88 -7.69 2.61
C ARG A 57 -12.30 -7.25 2.89
N LYS A 58 -12.73 -6.13 2.31
CA LYS A 58 -14.09 -5.60 2.42
C LYS A 58 -15.12 -6.55 1.81
N LYS A 59 -14.86 -7.04 0.58
CA LYS A 59 -15.71 -8.03 -0.11
C LYS A 59 -15.85 -9.34 0.68
N LYS A 60 -14.76 -9.89 1.21
CA LYS A 60 -14.82 -11.13 2.03
C LYS A 60 -15.64 -10.96 3.32
N ILE A 61 -15.65 -9.77 3.92
CA ILE A 61 -16.47 -9.48 5.11
C ILE A 61 -17.95 -9.35 4.74
N GLU A 62 -18.27 -8.69 3.62
CA GLU A 62 -19.65 -8.59 3.12
C GLU A 62 -20.23 -9.94 2.68
N GLU A 63 -19.42 -10.78 2.02
CA GLU A 63 -19.85 -12.13 1.63
C GLU A 63 -20.16 -13.02 2.84
N LYS A 64 -19.38 -12.91 3.92
CA LYS A 64 -19.67 -13.63 5.17
C LYS A 64 -20.93 -13.12 5.86
N ARG A 65 -21.23 -11.80 5.82
CA ARG A 65 -22.50 -11.26 6.34
C ARG A 65 -23.71 -11.79 5.57
N ARG A 66 -23.62 -11.91 4.24
CA ARG A 66 -24.74 -12.40 3.42
C ARG A 66 -25.11 -13.87 3.70
N LYS A 67 -24.12 -14.70 4.07
CA LYS A 67 -24.36 -16.11 4.41
C LYS A 67 -24.95 -16.35 5.81
N LEU A 68 -24.91 -15.36 6.70
CA LEU A 68 -25.41 -15.50 8.08
C LEU A 68 -26.85 -14.99 8.24
N PHE A 69 -27.35 -14.21 7.29
CA PHE A 69 -28.68 -13.57 7.33
C PHE A 69 -29.50 -13.80 6.05
N GLY A 70 -29.10 -14.77 5.22
CA GLY A 70 -29.82 -15.19 4.01
C GLY A 70 -30.39 -16.59 4.17
#